data_AF-A0A963ANG7-F1
#
_entry.id   AF-A0A963ANG7-F1
#
_cell.length_a   1.000
_cell.length_b   1.000
_cell.length_c   1.000
_cell.angle_alpha   90.00
_cell.angle_beta   90.00
_cell.angle_gamma   90.00
#
_symmetry.space_group_name_H-M   'P 1'
#
loop_
_entity.id
_entity.type
_entity.pdbx_description
1 polymer ?
#
loop_
_entity_poly.entity_id
_entity_poly.type
_entity_poly.pdbx_seq_one_letter_code
_entity_poly.pdbx_strand_id
1 'polypeptide(L)'
;AEADNESEVPKEQLPAIYHQMDPVFVVNLPAGSKAKLLQASVQVMARTQETIDFVQNNDPMIRHNMLNLFGSHSDEELSSRSGKEKLQAEVIQQLNQIIKEQGGSGEVEAVFFTAFVMQ
;
A
#
# COMPACT_ATOMS: atom_id res chain seq x y z
N ALA A 1 -45.00 5.98 8.58
CA ALA A 1 -43.96 5.58 9.54
C ALA A 1 -42.65 5.60 8.78
N GLU A 2 -41.97 6.74 8.88
CA GLU A 2 -40.64 6.98 8.35
C GLU A 2 -39.67 6.09 9.14
N ALA A 3 -38.87 5.29 8.43
CA ALA A 3 -37.80 4.51 9.02
C ALA A 3 -36.51 5.32 8.88
N ASP A 4 -35.98 5.68 10.05
CA ASP A 4 -34.66 6.21 10.37
C ASP A 4 -33.60 6.09 9.26
N ASN A 5 -33.24 7.24 8.70
CA ASN A 5 -31.95 7.45 8.06
C ASN A 5 -30.97 7.88 9.17
N GLU A 6 -30.36 6.91 9.85
CA GLU A 6 -29.23 7.14 10.74
C GLU A 6 -28.11 7.80 9.93
N SER A 7 -28.03 9.13 10.05
CA SER A 7 -26.96 9.92 9.49
C SER A 7 -25.74 9.68 10.36
N GLU A 8 -24.83 8.82 9.90
CA GLU A 8 -23.49 8.70 10.47
C GLU A 8 -22.83 10.08 10.45
N VAL A 9 -22.70 10.68 11.64
CA VAL A 9 -22.00 11.95 11.83
C VAL A 9 -20.57 11.76 11.31
N PRO A 10 -20.11 12.55 10.31
CA PRO A 10 -18.75 12.43 9.83
C PRO A 10 -17.80 12.75 11.00
N LYS A 11 -17.09 11.75 11.51
CA LYS A 11 -15.90 11.99 12.34
C LYS A 11 -15.02 12.95 11.55
N GLU A 12 -14.65 14.08 12.13
CA GLU A 12 -13.73 15.04 11.50
C GLU A 12 -12.40 14.35 11.19
N GLN A 13 -12.28 13.79 9.99
CA GLN A 13 -11.07 13.14 9.53
C GLN A 13 -10.04 14.24 9.24
N LEU A 14 -8.85 14.12 9.83
CA LEU A 14 -7.72 14.99 9.50
C LEU A 14 -7.48 15.02 7.97
N PRO A 15 -6.90 16.10 7.42
CA PRO A 15 -6.58 16.15 5.99
C PRO A 15 -5.71 14.96 5.55
N ALA A 16 -5.99 14.42 4.36
CA ALA A 16 -5.18 13.36 3.78
C ALA A 16 -3.81 13.89 3.33
N ILE A 17 -2.74 13.20 3.72
CA ILE A 17 -1.36 13.49 3.33
C ILE A 17 -0.88 12.34 2.45
N TYR A 18 -0.41 12.67 1.25
CA TYR A 18 0.07 11.69 0.27
C TYR A 18 1.59 11.77 0.15
N HIS A 19 2.25 10.62 0.14
CA HIS A 19 3.69 10.53 -0.05
C HIS A 19 4.01 9.48 -1.12
N GLN A 20 4.85 9.87 -2.07
CA GLN A 20 5.35 8.99 -3.11
C GLN A 20 6.59 8.24 -2.62
N MET A 21 6.56 6.92 -2.74
CA MET A 21 7.69 6.07 -2.41
C MET A 21 8.63 5.97 -3.61
N ASP A 22 9.66 6.82 -3.63
CA ASP A 22 10.69 6.83 -4.68
C ASP A 22 11.98 6.14 -4.23
N PRO A 23 12.67 5.42 -5.14
CA PRO A 23 12.32 5.18 -6.54
C PRO A 23 11.18 4.15 -6.71
N VAL A 24 10.71 3.95 -7.95
CA VAL A 24 9.72 2.91 -8.28
C VAL A 24 10.21 1.52 -7.86
N PHE A 25 9.28 0.63 -7.53
CA PHE A 25 9.58 -0.75 -7.18
C PHE A 25 9.78 -1.55 -8.47
N VAL A 26 10.86 -2.33 -8.53
CA VAL A 26 11.14 -3.28 -9.61
C VAL A 26 11.46 -4.62 -8.98
N VAL A 27 10.67 -5.64 -9.31
CA VAL A 27 10.82 -6.99 -8.74
C VAL A 27 10.65 -8.07 -9.79
N ASN A 28 11.34 -9.18 -9.61
CA ASN A 28 11.13 -10.39 -10.41
C ASN A 28 9.89 -11.13 -9.93
N LEU A 29 9.05 -11.56 -10.87
CA LEU A 29 7.90 -12.42 -10.61
C LEU A 29 8.33 -13.90 -10.53
N PRO A 30 7.53 -14.76 -9.86
CA PRO A 30 7.85 -16.17 -9.69
C PRO A 30 8.16 -16.91 -10.99
N ALA A 31 8.99 -17.96 -10.88
CA ALA A 31 9.25 -18.85 -12.00
C ALA A 31 7.93 -19.51 -12.47
N GLY A 32 7.65 -19.43 -13.77
CA GLY A 32 6.39 -19.89 -14.37
C GLY A 32 5.45 -18.77 -14.80
N SER A 33 5.59 -17.56 -14.26
CA SER A 33 4.85 -16.39 -14.72
C SER A 33 5.20 -16.01 -16.15
N LYS A 34 4.21 -15.51 -16.91
CA LYS A 34 4.43 -15.05 -18.30
C LYS A 34 5.22 -13.75 -18.29
N ALA A 35 4.80 -12.80 -17.45
CA ALA A 35 5.62 -11.65 -17.09
C ALA A 35 6.73 -12.08 -16.12
N LYS A 36 7.94 -11.57 -16.32
CA LYS A 36 9.12 -11.81 -15.49
C LYS A 36 9.39 -10.67 -14.53
N LEU A 37 8.97 -9.46 -14.86
CA LEU A 37 9.20 -8.27 -14.05
C LEU A 37 7.89 -7.54 -13.75
N LEU A 38 7.80 -7.02 -12.54
CA LEU A 38 6.81 -6.02 -12.14
C LEU A 38 7.52 -4.70 -11.83
N GLN A 39 7.06 -3.62 -12.45
CA GLN A 39 7.41 -2.25 -12.09
C GLN A 39 6.18 -1.53 -11.53
N ALA A 40 6.26 -1.06 -10.28
CA ALA A 40 5.16 -0.38 -9.60
C ALA A 40 5.59 0.96 -9.00
N SER A 41 4.83 2.02 -9.27
CA SER A 41 4.91 3.30 -8.54
C SER A 41 3.87 3.30 -7.44
N VAL A 42 4.30 3.57 -6.20
CA VAL A 42 3.44 3.46 -5.02
C VAL A 42 3.36 4.81 -4.33
N GLN A 43 2.13 5.21 -3.98
CA GLN A 43 1.87 6.34 -3.09
C GLN A 43 1.14 5.85 -1.86
N VAL A 44 1.57 6.30 -0.68
CA VAL A 44 0.92 6.01 0.60
C VAL A 44 0.13 7.24 1.03
N MET A 45 -1.01 7.01 1.70
CA MET A 45 -1.81 8.06 2.31
C MET A 45 -1.99 7.80 3.80
N ALA A 46 -1.72 8.83 4.58
CA ALA A 46 -1.94 8.84 6.02
C ALA A 46 -2.52 10.19 6.47
N ARG A 47 -2.94 10.27 7.73
CA ARG A 47 -3.59 11.45 8.32
C ARG A 47 -2.65 12.36 9.11
N THR A 48 -1.45 11.87 9.42
CA THR A 48 -0.47 12.61 10.22
C THR A 48 0.87 12.64 9.49
N GLN A 49 1.57 13.76 9.64
CA GLN A 49 2.92 13.90 9.08
C GLN A 49 3.89 12.91 9.76
N GLU A 50 3.69 12.60 11.04
CA GLU A 50 4.52 11.64 11.78
C GLU A 50 4.50 10.23 11.15
N THR A 51 3.34 9.75 10.70
CA THR A 51 3.25 8.46 9.98
C THR A 51 4.00 8.52 8.64
N ILE A 52 3.87 9.62 7.91
CA ILE A 52 4.57 9.81 6.63
C ILE A 52 6.08 9.90 6.82
N ASP A 53 6.54 10.58 7.87
CA ASP A 53 7.96 10.68 8.24
C ASP A 53 8.49 9.32 8.70
N PHE A 54 7.69 8.54 9.43
CA PHE A 54 8.05 7.17 9.79
C PHE A 54 8.28 6.31 8.54
N VAL A 55 7.36 6.36 7.55
CA VAL A 55 7.51 5.60 6.30
C VAL A 55 8.79 6.01 5.55
N GLN A 56 9.07 7.31 5.47
CA GLN A 56 10.28 7.84 4.82
C GLN A 56 11.58 7.40 5.53
N ASN A 57 11.64 7.59 6.83
CA ASN A 57 12.84 7.28 7.62
C ASN A 57 13.16 5.78 7.64
N ASN A 58 12.15 4.93 7.44
CA ASN A 58 12.26 3.49 7.43
C ASN A 58 12.11 2.88 6.03
N ASP A 59 12.16 3.70 4.97
CA ASP A 59 11.96 3.25 3.58
C ASP A 59 12.83 2.03 3.22
N PRO A 60 14.14 1.93 3.57
CA PRO A 60 14.94 0.75 3.20
C PRO A 60 14.35 -0.59 3.67
N MET A 61 13.88 -0.65 4.92
CA MET A 61 13.27 -1.85 5.50
C MET A 61 11.88 -2.08 4.92
N ILE A 62 11.05 -1.03 4.83
CA ILE A 62 9.70 -1.11 4.27
C ILE A 62 9.77 -1.59 2.82
N ARG A 63 10.67 -1.00 2.04
CA ARG A 63 10.89 -1.33 0.64
C ARG A 63 11.33 -2.77 0.45
N HIS A 64 12.26 -3.27 1.27
CA HIS A 64 12.63 -4.68 1.26
C HIS A 64 11.42 -5.60 1.46
N ASN A 65 10.59 -5.28 2.46
CA ASN A 65 9.37 -6.01 2.77
C ASN A 65 8.35 -6.00 1.62
N MET A 66 8.15 -4.84 0.99
CA MET A 66 7.26 -4.68 -0.16
C MET A 66 7.80 -5.40 -1.40
N LEU A 67 9.10 -5.38 -1.65
CA LEU A 67 9.71 -6.14 -2.76
C LEU A 67 9.47 -7.64 -2.56
N ASN A 68 9.64 -8.16 -1.34
CA ASN A 68 9.34 -9.56 -1.05
C ASN A 68 7.85 -9.89 -1.27
N LEU A 69 6.94 -9.03 -0.81
CA LEU A 69 5.51 -9.18 -1.01
C LEU A 69 5.19 -9.22 -2.52
N PHE A 70 5.65 -8.24 -3.28
CA PHE A 70 5.38 -8.12 -4.72
C PHE A 70 5.94 -9.30 -5.51
N GLY A 71 7.14 -9.77 -5.16
CA GLY A 71 7.76 -10.93 -5.81
C GLY A 71 7.14 -12.27 -5.43
N SER A 72 6.24 -12.30 -4.44
CA SER A 72 5.55 -13.55 -4.04
C SER A 72 4.27 -13.83 -4.84
N HIS A 73 3.71 -12.81 -5.51
CA HIS A 73 2.50 -12.93 -6.32
C HIS A 73 2.82 -13.32 -7.76
N SER A 74 1.94 -14.10 -8.38
CA SER A 74 2.00 -14.42 -9.80
C SER A 74 1.46 -13.28 -10.69
N ASP A 75 1.89 -13.26 -11.95
CA ASP A 75 1.34 -12.36 -12.97
C ASP A 75 -0.18 -12.51 -13.17
N GLU A 76 -0.71 -13.73 -13.05
CA GLU A 76 -2.15 -13.99 -13.18
C GLU A 76 -2.93 -13.32 -12.04
N GLU A 77 -2.45 -13.44 -10.79
CA GLU A 77 -3.05 -12.76 -9.64
C GLU A 77 -3.05 -11.24 -9.84
N LEU A 78 -1.91 -10.68 -10.25
CA LEU A 78 -1.71 -9.24 -10.41
C LEU A 78 -2.37 -8.64 -11.66
N SER A 79 -2.78 -9.46 -12.61
CA SER A 79 -3.45 -9.01 -13.84
C SER A 79 -4.89 -8.53 -13.60
N SER A 80 -5.55 -9.10 -12.58
CA SER A 80 -6.95 -8.82 -12.27
C SER A 80 -7.11 -7.58 -11.38
N ARG A 81 -8.26 -6.90 -11.50
CA ARG A 81 -8.60 -5.77 -10.61
C ARG A 81 -8.65 -6.21 -9.15
N SER A 82 -9.33 -7.32 -8.87
CA SER A 82 -9.46 -7.88 -7.52
C SER A 82 -8.11 -8.27 -6.92
N GLY A 83 -7.18 -8.78 -7.73
CA GLY A 83 -5.82 -9.10 -7.27
C GLY A 83 -5.00 -7.86 -6.95
N LYS A 84 -5.14 -6.78 -7.73
CA LYS A 84 -4.53 -5.48 -7.37
C LYS A 84 -5.10 -4.89 -6.09
N GLU A 85 -6.42 -4.94 -5.92
CA GLU A 85 -7.10 -4.49 -4.69
C GLU A 85 -6.65 -5.33 -3.47
N LYS A 86 -6.51 -6.65 -3.64
CA LYS A 86 -5.94 -7.54 -2.61
C LYS A 86 -4.51 -7.15 -2.27
N LEU A 87 -3.67 -6.91 -3.28
CA LEU A 87 -2.29 -6.49 -3.06
C LEU A 87 -2.22 -5.14 -2.32
N GLN A 88 -3.09 -4.17 -2.66
CA GLN A 88 -3.16 -2.90 -1.93
C GLN A 88 -3.47 -3.13 -0.44
N ALA A 89 -4.44 -3.99 -0.14
CA ALA A 89 -4.80 -4.33 1.24
C ALA A 89 -3.64 -5.00 1.99
N GLU A 90 -2.91 -5.91 1.35
CA GLU A 90 -1.73 -6.56 1.94
C GLU A 90 -0.61 -5.56 2.22
N VAL A 91 -0.36 -4.60 1.31
CA VAL A 91 0.63 -3.53 1.55
C VAL A 91 0.22 -2.66 2.74
N ILE A 92 -1.04 -2.23 2.82
CA ILE A 92 -1.55 -1.43 3.94
C ILE A 92 -1.35 -2.21 5.25
N GLN A 93 -1.74 -3.48 5.29
CA GLN A 93 -1.58 -4.33 6.46
C GLN A 93 -0.11 -4.44 6.87
N GLN A 94 0.79 -4.69 5.92
CA GLN A 94 2.21 -4.84 6.19
C GLN A 94 2.84 -3.54 6.70
N LEU A 95 2.50 -2.38 6.11
CA LEU A 95 2.95 -1.07 6.58
C LEU A 95 2.49 -0.80 8.01
N ASN A 96 1.21 -1.02 8.31
CA ASN A 96 0.65 -0.78 9.63
C ASN A 96 1.22 -1.74 10.68
N GLN A 97 1.51 -2.99 10.30
CA GLN A 97 2.23 -3.92 11.16
C GLN A 97 3.63 -3.40 11.49
N ILE A 98 4.40 -2.95 10.48
CA ILE A 98 5.75 -2.41 10.68
C ILE A 98 5.72 -1.15 11.56
N ILE A 99 4.80 -0.22 11.31
CA ILE A 99 4.63 1.00 12.12
C ILE A 99 4.43 0.61 13.59
N LYS A 100 3.53 -0.32 13.86
CA LYS A 100 3.24 -0.79 15.21
C LYS A 100 4.44 -1.49 15.87
N GLU A 101 5.12 -2.38 15.16
CA GLU A 101 6.25 -3.15 15.68
C GLU A 101 7.47 -2.27 16.02
N GLN A 102 7.67 -1.20 15.26
CA GLN A 102 8.76 -0.25 15.48
C GLN A 102 8.38 0.93 16.37
N GLY A 103 7.18 0.92 16.95
CA GLY A 103 6.71 1.95 17.89
C GLY A 103 6.38 3.30 17.26
N GLY A 104 6.05 3.33 15.96
CA GLY A 104 5.54 4.52 15.29
C GLY A 104 4.10 4.85 15.68
N SER A 105 3.68 6.08 15.40
CA SER A 105 2.31 6.56 15.67
C SER A 105 1.48 6.62 14.38
N GLY A 106 0.18 6.38 14.53
CA GLY A 106 -0.81 6.45 13.45
C GLY A 106 -0.81 5.22 12.55
N GLU A 107 -1.41 5.36 11.38
CA GLU A 107 -1.58 4.29 10.40
C GLU A 107 -1.63 4.84 8.98
N VAL A 108 -1.18 4.03 8.02
CA VAL A 108 -1.43 4.21 6.61
C VAL A 108 -2.87 3.77 6.34
N GLU A 109 -3.68 4.68 5.81
CA GLU A 109 -5.09 4.43 5.51
C GLU A 109 -5.31 3.90 4.09
N ALA A 110 -4.46 4.32 3.14
CA ALA A 110 -4.57 3.89 1.76
C ALA A 110 -3.23 3.81 1.04
N VAL A 111 -3.18 2.96 0.03
CA VAL A 111 -2.05 2.79 -0.88
C VAL A 111 -2.56 2.83 -2.32
N PHE A 112 -1.87 3.57 -3.17
CA PHE A 112 -2.23 3.76 -4.57
C PHE A 112 -1.08 3.29 -5.47
N PHE A 113 -1.42 2.43 -6.42
CA PHE A 113 -0.53 2.10 -7.53
C PHE A 113 -0.76 3.10 -8.67
N THR A 114 0.13 4.07 -8.85
CA THR A 114 0.01 5.12 -9.87
C THR A 114 0.66 4.73 -11.20
N ALA A 115 1.52 3.71 -11.19
CA ALA A 115 1.95 2.95 -12.35
C ALA A 115 2.08 1.49 -11.95
N PHE A 116 1.69 0.56 -12.82
CA PHE A 116 1.72 -0.87 -12.56
C PHE A 116 1.90 -1.63 -13.88
N VAL A 117 3.15 -1.94 -14.21
CA VAL A 117 3.54 -2.50 -15.50
C VAL A 117 4.18 -3.87 -15.27
N MET A 118 3.70 -4.88 -15.99
CA MET A 118 4.28 -6.22 -16.00
C MET A 118 4.93 -6.47 -17.38
N GLN A 119 6.14 -7.04 -17.39
CA GLN A 119 6.97 -7.28 -18.59
C GLN A 119 7.45 -8.73 -18.64
#